data_AF-A0A8T3TQ59-F1
#
_entry.id   AF-A0A8T3TQ59-F1
#
_cell.length_a   1.000
_cell.length_b   1.000
_cell.length_c   1.000
_cell.angle_alpha   90.00
_cell.angle_beta   90.00
_cell.angle_gamma   90.00
#
_symmetry.space_group_name_H-M   'P 1'
#
loop_
_entity.id
_entity.type
_entity.pdbx_description
1 polymer ?
#
loop_
_entity_poly.entity_id
_entity_poly.type
_entity_poly.pdbx_seq_one_letter_code
_entity_poly.pdbx_strand_id
1 'polypeptide(L)'
;MIAFVLDILTATIRNATPLTLGTIGETYSERSGVLNLGIEGTMYAGAFFGFATAFWTGSLEMGLLAAVVVGLLAGGLMAFLTVTLGANQHVSGLGLTLFL
;
A
#
# COMPACT_ATOMS: atom_id res chain seq x y z
N MET A 1 7.59 -28.24 15.04
CA MET A 1 6.22 -28.24 14.48
C MET A 1 5.31 -27.25 15.20
N ILE A 2 5.18 -27.30 16.53
CA ILE A 2 4.33 -26.34 17.28
C ILE A 2 4.76 -24.88 17.08
N ALA A 3 6.06 -24.58 17.19
CA ALA A 3 6.58 -23.21 16.99
C ALA A 3 6.23 -22.64 15.60
N PHE A 4 6.44 -23.42 14.54
CA PHE A 4 6.09 -23.03 13.17
C PHE A 4 4.60 -22.65 13.02
N VAL A 5 3.70 -23.44 13.62
CA VAL A 5 2.26 -23.14 13.58
C VAL A 5 1.95 -21.84 14.34
N LEU A 6 2.59 -21.62 15.49
CA LEU A 6 2.42 -20.38 16.25
C LEU A 6 2.91 -19.15 15.49
N ASP A 7 4.05 -19.25 14.80
CA ASP A 7 4.61 -18.16 13.99
C ASP A 7 3.68 -17.79 12.84
N ILE A 8 3.14 -18.78 12.12
CA ILE A 8 2.15 -18.55 11.05
C ILE A 8 0.91 -17.85 11.60
N LEU A 9 0.33 -18.34 12.70
CA LEU A 9 -0.88 -17.76 13.26
C LEU A 9 -0.64 -16.31 13.70
N THR A 10 0.51 -16.03 14.30
CA THR A 10 0.89 -14.67 14.71
C THR A 10 1.06 -13.74 13.51
N ALA A 11 1.72 -14.20 12.45
CA ALA A 11 1.89 -13.43 11.23
C ALA A 11 0.55 -13.16 10.53
N THR A 12 -0.35 -14.14 10.48
CA THR A 12 -1.69 -14.00 9.91
C THR A 12 -2.46 -12.88 10.60
N ILE A 13 -2.52 -12.89 11.93
CA ILE A 13 -3.26 -11.85 12.69
C ILE A 13 -2.64 -10.47 12.46
N ARG A 14 -1.30 -10.37 12.47
CA ARG A 14 -0.60 -9.09 12.28
C ARG A 14 -0.84 -8.51 10.89
N ASN A 15 -0.85 -9.35 9.85
CA ASN A 15 -1.00 -8.89 8.47
C ASN A 15 -2.46 -8.74 8.05
N ALA A 16 -3.41 -9.38 8.73
CA ALA A 16 -4.83 -9.32 8.39
C ALA A 16 -5.39 -7.88 8.41
N THR A 17 -5.03 -7.09 9.43
CA THR A 17 -5.51 -5.71 9.56
C THR A 17 -5.05 -4.79 8.42
N PRO A 18 -3.74 -4.66 8.13
CA PRO A 18 -3.30 -3.80 7.02
C PRO A 18 -3.82 -4.31 5.68
N LEU A 19 -3.87 -5.63 5.45
CA LEU A 19 -4.41 -6.18 4.21
C LEU A 19 -5.91 -5.88 4.04
N THR A 20 -6.70 -5.97 5.11
CA THR A 20 -8.14 -5.64 5.06
C THR A 20 -8.37 -4.16 4.74
N LEU A 21 -7.54 -3.26 5.27
CA LEU A 21 -7.61 -1.84 4.93
C LEU A 21 -7.20 -1.61 3.46
N GLY A 22 -6.17 -2.31 2.99
CA GLY A 22 -5.75 -2.30 1.60
C GLY A 22 -6.86 -2.76 0.65
N THR A 23 -7.48 -3.92 0.91
CA THR A 23 -8.54 -4.48 0.05
C THR A 23 -9.78 -3.60 -0.02
N ILE A 24 -10.12 -2.87 1.05
CA ILE A 24 -11.18 -1.86 1.00
C ILE A 24 -10.82 -0.77 -0.02
N GLY A 25 -9.59 -0.24 0.03
CA GLY A 25 -9.10 0.75 -0.94
C GLY A 25 -9.09 0.20 -2.38
N GLU A 26 -8.65 -1.03 -2.54
CA GLU A 26 -8.60 -1.73 -3.83
C GLU A 26 -10.00 -1.94 -4.42
N THR A 27 -10.99 -2.28 -3.59
CA THR A 27 -12.40 -2.37 -4.00
C THR A 27 -12.91 -1.05 -4.59
N TYR A 28 -12.50 0.10 -4.04
CA TYR A 28 -12.85 1.40 -4.63
C TYR A 28 -12.13 1.65 -5.96
N SER A 29 -10.86 1.25 -6.05
CA SER A 29 -10.08 1.33 -7.28
C SER A 29 -10.71 0.51 -8.41
N GLU A 30 -11.09 -0.74 -8.13
CA GLU A 30 -11.75 -1.61 -9.12
C GLU A 30 -13.09 -1.05 -9.58
N ARG A 31 -13.89 -0.48 -8.67
CA ARG A 31 -15.15 0.20 -9.04
C ARG A 31 -14.92 1.41 -9.96
N SER A 32 -13.75 2.03 -9.91
CA SER A 32 -13.35 3.11 -10.82
C SER A 32 -12.80 2.61 -12.16
N GLY A 33 -12.65 1.30 -12.34
CA GLY A 33 -12.09 0.67 -13.54
C GLY A 33 -10.57 0.55 -13.55
N VAL A 34 -9.91 0.78 -12.41
CA VAL A 34 -8.45 0.65 -12.25
C VAL A 34 -8.15 -0.49 -11.29
N LEU A 35 -7.64 -1.60 -11.82
CA LEU A 35 -7.19 -2.73 -11.03
C LEU A 35 -5.76 -2.45 -10.52
N ASN A 36 -5.62 -2.18 -9.23
CA ASN A 36 -4.37 -1.69 -8.64
C ASN A 36 -3.59 -2.80 -7.92
N LEU A 37 -2.84 -3.60 -8.69
CA LEU A 37 -1.90 -4.59 -8.14
C LEU A 37 -0.65 -3.96 -7.48
N GLY A 38 -0.52 -2.62 -7.54
CA GLY A 38 0.55 -1.83 -6.91
C GLY A 38 0.29 -1.53 -5.43
N ILE A 39 -0.77 -2.08 -4.85
CA ILE A 39 -1.23 -1.68 -3.52
C ILE A 39 -0.29 -2.14 -2.39
N GLU A 40 0.37 -3.28 -2.51
CA GLU A 40 1.33 -3.74 -1.50
C GLU A 40 2.52 -2.79 -1.38
N GLY A 41 3.12 -2.39 -2.51
CA GLY A 41 4.19 -1.37 -2.49
C GLY A 41 3.69 -0.02 -1.97
N THR A 42 2.46 0.37 -2.33
CA THR A 42 1.84 1.58 -1.78
C THR A 42 1.71 1.53 -0.25
N MET A 43 1.33 0.38 0.30
CA MET A 43 1.25 0.16 1.75
C MET A 43 2.64 0.21 2.41
N TYR A 44 3.66 -0.41 1.81
CA TYR A 44 5.03 -0.39 2.34
C TYR A 44 5.63 1.02 2.32
N ALA A 45 5.50 1.75 1.21
CA ALA A 45 5.95 3.13 1.12
C ALA A 45 5.22 4.01 2.14
N GLY A 46 3.90 3.90 2.25
CA GLY A 46 3.12 4.64 3.25
C GLY A 46 3.57 4.36 4.69
N ALA A 47 3.81 3.09 5.02
CA ALA A 47 4.31 2.68 6.33
C ALA A 47 5.72 3.26 6.62
N PHE A 48 6.63 3.19 5.64
CA PHE A 48 7.99 3.70 5.77
C PHE A 48 8.00 5.22 5.98
N PHE A 49 7.38 5.98 5.08
CA PHE A 49 7.39 7.45 5.15
C PHE A 49 6.58 7.97 6.34
N GLY A 50 5.49 7.29 6.70
CA GLY A 50 4.72 7.64 7.91
C GLY A 50 5.54 7.44 9.18
N PHE A 51 6.21 6.30 9.31
CA PHE A 51 7.11 6.04 10.44
C PHE A 51 8.29 7.01 10.46
N ALA A 52 8.98 7.20 9.34
CA ALA A 52 10.14 8.09 9.26
C ALA A 52 9.76 9.53 9.67
N THR A 53 8.63 10.03 9.18
CA THR A 53 8.15 11.36 9.54
C THR A 53 7.80 11.46 11.02
N ALA A 54 7.07 10.49 11.57
CA ALA A 54 6.76 10.46 13.00
C ALA A 54 8.02 10.38 13.88
N PHE A 55 9.02 9.60 13.46
CA PHE A 55 10.29 9.45 14.16
C PHE A 55 11.07 10.77 14.25
N TRP A 56 11.21 11.49 13.13
CA TRP A 56 11.98 12.74 13.10
C TRP A 56 11.23 13.94 13.69
N THR A 57 9.90 13.98 13.55
CA THR A 57 9.08 15.11 14.05
C THR A 57 8.60 14.91 15.48
N GLY A 58 8.57 13.68 15.98
CA GLY A 58 7.92 13.32 17.24
C GLY A 58 6.39 13.40 17.21
N SER A 59 5.76 13.70 16.06
CA SER A 59 4.31 13.82 15.92
C SER A 59 3.73 12.64 15.12
N LEU A 60 2.77 11.95 15.74
CA LEU A 60 2.01 10.88 15.09
C LEU A 60 1.13 11.42 13.95
N GLU A 61 0.58 12.62 14.12
CA GLU A 61 -0.32 13.25 13.13
C GLU A 61 0.43 13.59 11.85
N MET A 62 1.66 14.10 11.98
CA MET A 62 2.55 14.37 10.83
C MET A 62 2.95 13.08 10.12
N GLY A 63 3.18 11.99 10.87
CA GLY A 63 3.40 10.66 10.29
C GLY A 63 2.20 10.15 9.50
N LEU A 64 0.99 10.28 10.06
CA LEU A 64 -0.24 9.90 9.37
C LEU A 64 -0.44 10.72 8.09
N LEU A 65 -0.24 12.04 8.16
CA LEU A 65 -0.36 12.92 7.01
C LEU A 65 0.64 12.53 5.90
N ALA A 66 1.89 12.23 6.26
CA ALA A 66 2.89 11.77 5.30
C ALA A 66 2.48 10.46 4.62
N ALA A 67 1.98 9.48 5.37
CA ALA A 67 1.49 8.22 4.81
C ALA A 67 0.33 8.44 3.83
N VAL A 68 -0.63 9.33 4.16
CA VAL A 68 -1.73 9.70 3.26
C VAL A 68 -1.22 10.33 1.97
N VAL A 69 -0.28 11.28 2.06
CA VAL A 69 0.30 11.95 0.88
C VAL A 69 1.03 10.94 -0.01
N VAL A 70 1.80 10.02 0.56
CA VAL A 70 2.48 8.96 -0.21
C VAL A 70 1.48 8.05 -0.91
N GLY A 71 0.41 7.63 -0.23
CA GLY A 71 -0.66 6.84 -0.83
C GLY A 71 -1.34 7.55 -2.00
N LEU A 72 -1.63 8.85 -1.85
CA LEU A 72 -2.20 9.69 -2.91
C LEU A 72 -1.26 9.78 -4.12
N LEU A 73 0.03 9.98 -3.90
CA LEU A 73 1.02 10.05 -4.98
C LEU A 73 1.19 8.71 -5.70
N ALA A 74 1.24 7.60 -4.97
CA ALA A 74 1.33 6.26 -5.56
C ALA A 74 0.08 5.89 -6.38
N GLY A 75 -1.12 6.18 -5.84
CA GLY A 75 -2.38 6.00 -6.56
C GLY A 75 -2.48 6.90 -7.79
N GLY A 76 -2.02 8.15 -7.69
CA GLY A 76 -1.92 9.09 -8.80
C GLY A 76 -0.96 8.60 -9.89
N LEU A 77 0.17 8.03 -9.51
CA LEU A 77 1.12 7.41 -10.45
C LEU A 77 0.51 6.20 -11.16
N MET A 78 -0.20 5.32 -10.44
CA MET A 78 -0.91 4.19 -11.04
C MET A 78 -1.97 4.67 -12.05
N ALA A 79 -2.78 5.66 -11.68
CA ALA A 79 -3.79 6.24 -12.57
C ALA A 79 -3.14 6.91 -13.79
N PHE A 80 -2.03 7.63 -13.62
CA PHE A 80 -1.30 8.24 -14.73
C PHE A 80 -0.79 7.18 -15.72
N LEU A 81 -0.16 6.11 -15.22
CA LEU A 81 0.36 5.03 -16.07
C LEU A 81 -0.76 4.31 -16.82
N THR A 82 -1.87 4.01 -16.15
CA THR A 82 -2.91 3.13 -16.69
C THR A 82 -4.02 3.86 -17.43
N VAL A 83 -4.48 5.01 -16.92
CA VAL A 83 -5.56 5.79 -17.49
C VAL A 83 -5.04 6.80 -18.51
N THR A 84 -3.99 7.56 -18.18
CA THR A 84 -3.46 8.59 -19.08
C THR A 84 -2.58 8.00 -20.18
N LEU A 85 -1.68 7.08 -19.84
CA LEU A 85 -0.74 6.49 -20.81
C LEU A 85 -1.23 5.15 -21.41
N GLY A 86 -2.31 4.56 -20.89
CA GLY A 86 -2.85 3.30 -21.41
C GLY A 86 -1.93 2.09 -21.18
N ALA A 87 -1.02 2.15 -20.20
CA ALA A 87 -0.13 1.04 -19.88
C ALA A 87 -0.91 -0.15 -19.31
N ASN A 88 -0.35 -1.35 -19.47
CA ASN A 88 -0.96 -2.56 -18.94
C ASN A 88 -1.01 -2.52 -17.41
N GLN A 89 -2.22 -2.58 -16.84
CA GLN A 89 -2.44 -2.46 -15.40
C GLN A 89 -1.74 -3.54 -14.57
N HIS A 90 -1.57 -4.75 -15.11
CA HIS A 90 -0.86 -5.82 -14.42
C HIS A 90 0.63 -5.51 -14.31
N VAL A 91 1.24 -5.10 -15.43
CA VAL A 91 2.67 -4.77 -15.47
C VAL A 91 2.98 -3.52 -14.65
N SER A 92 2.17 -2.47 -14.79
CA SER A 92 2.31 -1.24 -14.02
C SER A 92 2.12 -1.46 -12.52
N GLY A 93 1.11 -2.24 -12.13
CA GLY A 93 0.84 -2.57 -10.73
C GLY A 93 1.96 -3.40 -10.10
N LEU A 94 2.39 -4.50 -10.73
CA LEU A 94 3.51 -5.31 -10.23
C LEU A 94 4.82 -4.51 -10.19
N GLY A 95 5.06 -3.67 -11.19
CA GLY A 95 6.21 -2.76 -11.22
C GLY A 95 6.20 -1.77 -10.05
N LEU A 96 5.03 -1.20 -9.73
CA LEU A 96 4.87 -0.32 -8.57
C LEU A 96 5.12 -1.05 -7.25
N THR A 97 4.61 -2.28 -7.10
CA THR A 97 4.84 -3.08 -5.88
C THR A 97 6.31 -3.41 -5.65
N LEU A 98 7.09 -3.62 -6.71
CA LEU A 98 8.52 -3.89 -6.59
C LEU A 98 9.36 -2.62 -6.40
N PHE A 99 8.86 -1.49 -6.86
CA PHE A 99 9.56 -0.21 -6.82
C PHE A 99 9.38 0.53 -5.48
N LEU A 100 8.17 0.47 -4.90
CA LEU A 100 7.76 1.15 -3.67
C LEU A 100 7.92 0.27 -2.43
#